data_AF-A0AA95H998-F1
#
_entry.id   AF-A0AA95H998-F1
#
_cell.length_a   1.000
_cell.length_b   1.000
_cell.length_c   1.000
_cell.angle_alpha   90.00
_cell.angle_beta   90.00
_cell.angle_gamma   90.00
#
_symmetry.space_group_name_H-M   'P 1'
#
loop_
_entity.id
_entity.type
_entity.pdbx_description
1 polymer ?
#
loop_
_entity_poly.entity_id
_entity_poly.type
_entity_poly.pdbx_seq_one_letter_code
_entity_poly.pdbx_strand_id
1 'polypeptide(L)'
;MSRDELKILLAIFKKARESLVDDFKSENIEIYDAMFRYEENKKLMQISIDKYFMSWLDSHFNIFDKLPDTIVSDDFIKKFMGQMLALISKNETSIKNNDVIFIELLKEKKEMLGALLSVANKADANYKKLIYIHQKDNALFNRELLRLEREKR
;
A
#
# COMPACT_ATOMS: atom_id res chain seq x y z
N MET A 1 15.88 27.89 -5.19
CA MET A 1 15.51 27.55 -3.80
C MET A 1 16.44 28.32 -2.89
N SER A 2 15.93 29.01 -1.87
CA SER A 2 16.76 29.72 -0.90
C SER A 2 17.50 28.73 0.01
N ARG A 3 18.54 29.20 0.72
CA ARG A 3 19.31 28.34 1.64
C ARG A 3 18.45 27.81 2.79
N ASP A 4 17.49 28.59 3.26
CA ASP A 4 16.64 28.21 4.38
C ASP A 4 15.50 27.28 3.93
N GLU A 5 14.92 27.51 2.74
CA GLU A 5 14.04 26.54 2.06
C GLU A 5 14.72 25.17 1.93
N LEU A 6 15.99 25.16 1.49
CA LEU A 6 16.74 23.91 1.33
C LEU A 6 16.97 23.17 2.66
N LYS A 7 17.26 23.89 3.74
CA LYS A 7 17.41 23.26 5.07
C LYS A 7 16.10 22.60 5.53
N ILE A 8 14.98 23.27 5.29
CA ILE A 8 13.65 22.77 5.66
C ILE A 8 13.32 21.53 4.84
N LEU A 9 13.54 21.58 3.53
CA LEU A 9 13.40 20.43 2.64
C LEU A 9 14.22 19.23 3.11
N LEU A 10 15.49 19.44 3.43
CA LEU A 10 16.38 18.38 3.92
C LEU A 10 15.92 17.83 5.28
N ALA A 11 15.36 18.66 6.15
CA ALA A 11 14.79 18.23 7.41
C ALA A 11 13.55 17.34 7.22
N ILE A 12 12.68 17.68 6.26
CA ILE A 12 11.52 16.84 5.89
C ILE A 12 12.00 15.47 5.39
N PHE A 13 12.95 15.45 4.47
CA PHE A 13 13.53 14.19 3.97
C PHE A 13 14.25 13.38 5.03
N LYS A 14 14.87 14.04 6.02
CA LYS A 14 15.48 13.35 7.15
C LYS A 14 14.39 12.66 7.97
N LYS A 15 13.34 13.38 8.34
CA LYS A 15 12.24 12.87 9.16
C LYS A 15 11.46 11.73 8.48
N ALA A 16 11.20 11.85 7.19
CA ALA A 16 10.57 10.78 6.42
C ALA A 16 11.47 9.54 6.28
N ARG A 17 12.80 9.69 6.25
CA ARG A 17 13.72 8.54 6.29
C ARG A 17 13.78 7.90 7.67
N GLU A 18 13.73 8.71 8.73
CA GLU A 18 13.64 8.20 10.10
C GLU A 18 12.39 7.33 10.27
N SER A 19 11.23 7.75 9.74
CA SER A 19 10.01 6.96 9.83
C SER A 19 10.11 5.59 9.14
N LEU A 20 10.82 5.48 7.99
CA LEU A 20 11.08 4.18 7.37
C LEU A 20 11.84 3.26 8.32
N VAL A 21 12.92 3.77 8.93
CA VAL A 21 13.76 2.96 9.82
C VAL A 21 12.98 2.57 11.08
N ASP A 22 12.18 3.48 11.61
CA ASP A 22 11.38 3.24 12.81
C ASP A 22 10.26 2.22 12.55
N ASP A 23 9.64 2.22 11.37
CA ASP A 23 8.65 1.22 10.98
C ASP A 23 9.20 -0.21 11.04
N PHE A 24 10.46 -0.42 10.61
CA PHE A 24 11.11 -1.73 10.69
C PHE A 24 11.60 -2.07 12.10
N LYS A 25 12.08 -1.09 12.85
CA LYS A 25 12.51 -1.31 14.25
C LYS A 25 11.35 -1.63 15.18
N SER A 26 10.20 -1.01 14.95
CA SER A 26 9.00 -1.17 15.76
C SER A 26 8.11 -2.33 15.33
N GLU A 27 8.52 -3.07 14.29
CA GLU A 27 7.73 -4.15 13.69
C GLU A 27 6.32 -3.68 13.32
N ASN A 28 6.23 -2.58 12.56
CA ASN A 28 4.95 -2.00 12.17
C ASN A 28 4.02 -3.08 11.59
N ILE A 29 2.90 -3.30 12.29
CA ILE A 29 1.96 -4.39 12.03
C ILE A 29 1.46 -4.37 10.58
N GLU A 30 1.22 -3.20 10.00
CA GLU A 30 0.72 -3.11 8.62
C GLU A 30 1.72 -3.61 7.58
N ILE A 31 3.02 -3.53 7.87
CA ILE A 31 4.10 -4.03 7.02
C ILE A 31 4.28 -5.53 7.25
N TYR A 32 4.48 -5.93 8.50
CA TYR A 32 4.84 -7.30 8.84
C TYR A 32 3.68 -8.28 8.62
N ASP A 33 2.42 -7.90 8.91
CA ASP A 33 1.26 -8.74 8.58
C ASP A 33 1.19 -9.05 7.09
N ALA A 34 1.40 -8.05 6.22
CA ALA A 34 1.41 -8.25 4.78
C ALA A 34 2.58 -9.13 4.31
N MET A 35 3.76 -9.00 4.94
CA MET A 35 4.93 -9.82 4.62
C MET A 35 4.69 -11.31 4.89
N PHE A 36 4.05 -11.65 6.00
CA PHE A 36 3.72 -13.05 6.30
C PHE A 36 2.48 -13.54 5.55
N ARG A 37 1.43 -12.71 5.46
CA ARG A 37 0.17 -13.09 4.80
C ARG A 37 0.34 -13.36 3.31
N TYR A 38 1.22 -12.63 2.65
CA TYR A 38 1.42 -12.71 1.20
C TYR A 38 2.77 -13.34 0.80
N GLU A 39 3.43 -14.04 1.73
CA GLU A 39 4.75 -14.66 1.52
C GLU A 39 4.78 -15.54 0.25
N GLU A 40 3.75 -16.36 0.04
CA GLU A 40 3.65 -17.25 -1.12
C GLU A 40 3.09 -16.56 -2.39
N ASN A 41 2.51 -15.36 -2.25
CA ASN A 41 1.89 -14.63 -3.36
C ASN A 41 2.67 -13.36 -3.72
N LYS A 42 3.68 -13.53 -4.58
CA LYS A 42 4.56 -12.45 -5.06
C LYS A 42 3.82 -11.22 -5.61
N LYS A 43 2.65 -11.39 -6.24
CA LYS A 43 1.88 -10.27 -6.79
C LYS A 43 1.22 -9.44 -5.69
N LEU A 44 0.62 -10.10 -4.70
CA LEU A 44 0.03 -9.41 -3.54
C LEU A 44 1.10 -8.80 -2.63
N MET A 45 2.27 -9.46 -2.53
CA MET A 45 3.44 -8.89 -1.87
C MET A 45 3.89 -7.60 -2.54
N GLN A 46 4.03 -7.59 -3.88
CA GLN A 46 4.40 -6.38 -4.62
C GLN A 46 3.38 -5.25 -4.40
N ILE A 47 2.08 -5.54 -4.45
CA ILE A 47 1.02 -4.56 -4.19
C ILE A 47 1.13 -3.99 -2.77
N SER A 48 1.49 -4.83 -1.79
CA SER A 48 1.66 -4.40 -0.39
C SER A 48 2.89 -3.50 -0.22
N ILE A 49 4.00 -3.83 -0.88
CA ILE A 49 5.19 -2.97 -0.94
C ILE A 49 4.86 -1.63 -1.59
N ASP A 50 4.14 -1.65 -2.72
CA ASP A 50 3.75 -0.43 -3.42
C ASP A 50 2.82 0.43 -2.57
N LYS A 51 1.85 -0.18 -1.85
CA LYS A 51 0.97 0.51 -0.92
C LYS A 51 1.76 1.16 0.23
N TYR A 52 2.73 0.45 0.79
CA TYR A 52 3.61 0.99 1.82
C TYR A 52 4.41 2.19 1.30
N PHE A 53 5.03 2.04 0.14
CA PHE A 53 5.78 3.13 -0.49
C PHE A 53 4.92 4.36 -0.77
N MET A 54 3.69 4.17 -1.27
CA MET A 54 2.75 5.29 -1.48
C MET A 54 2.35 5.96 -0.17
N SER A 55 2.17 5.19 0.90
CA SER A 55 1.86 5.74 2.23
C SER A 55 3.05 6.51 2.82
N TRP A 56 4.27 6.05 2.56
CA TRP A 56 5.47 6.79 2.90
C TRP A 56 5.61 8.09 2.10
N LEU A 57 5.32 8.09 0.79
CA LEU A 57 5.28 9.31 -0.01
C LEU A 57 4.26 10.31 0.55
N ASP A 58 3.05 9.84 0.82
CA ASP A 58 1.94 10.61 1.43
C ASP A 58 2.35 11.24 2.78
N SER A 59 3.15 10.52 3.58
CA SER A 59 3.64 11.01 4.87
C SER A 59 4.48 12.30 4.78
N HIS A 60 5.12 12.56 3.64
CA HIS A 60 5.87 13.80 3.45
C HIS A 60 4.93 15.00 3.50
N PHE A 61 3.78 14.93 2.81
CA PHE A 61 2.77 15.99 2.80
C PHE A 61 2.18 16.22 4.20
N ASN A 62 1.97 15.15 4.98
CA ASN A 62 1.59 15.28 6.39
C ASN A 62 2.65 16.00 7.26
N ILE A 63 3.92 16.00 6.86
CA ILE A 63 4.98 16.78 7.52
C ILE A 63 4.93 18.24 7.04
N PHE A 64 4.60 18.49 5.76
CA PHE A 64 4.38 19.84 5.22
C PHE A 64 3.24 20.57 5.92
N ASP A 65 2.09 19.91 6.09
CA ASP A 65 0.89 20.51 6.70
C ASP A 65 1.11 20.94 8.17
N LYS A 66 2.21 20.50 8.79
CA LYS A 66 2.59 20.87 10.17
C LYS A 66 3.58 22.05 10.22
N LEU A 67 4.05 22.53 9.08
CA LEU A 67 4.94 23.68 9.00
C LEU A 67 4.13 24.99 8.96
N PRO A 68 4.63 26.09 9.53
CA PRO A 68 3.97 27.39 9.45
C PRO A 68 3.80 27.86 7.99
N ASP A 69 2.63 28.41 7.65
CA ASP A 69 2.31 28.96 6.31
C ASP A 69 3.28 30.05 5.84
N THR A 70 3.99 30.70 6.77
CA THR A 70 5.03 31.70 6.46
C THR A 70 6.28 31.10 5.80
N ILE A 71 6.46 29.79 5.87
CA ILE A 71 7.61 29.04 5.35
C ILE A 71 7.23 28.27 4.07
N VAL A 72 5.97 27.84 3.97
CA VAL A 72 5.47 26.98 2.89
C VAL A 72 4.81 27.83 1.83
N SER A 73 5.61 28.33 0.87
CA SER A 73 5.07 28.98 -0.33
C SER A 73 4.69 27.93 -1.39
N ASP A 74 3.75 28.26 -2.28
CA ASP A 74 3.41 27.42 -3.44
C ASP A 74 4.64 27.07 -4.29
N ASP A 75 5.59 28.01 -4.40
CA ASP A 75 6.85 27.83 -5.11
C ASP A 75 7.79 26.84 -4.39
N PHE A 76 7.73 26.77 -3.06
CA PHE A 76 8.45 25.76 -2.28
C PHE A 76 7.85 24.36 -2.48
N ILE A 77 6.52 24.24 -2.44
CA ILE A 77 5.82 22.96 -2.66
C ILE A 77 6.12 22.43 -4.07
N LYS A 78 6.07 23.28 -5.11
CA LYS A 78 6.48 22.94 -6.49
C LYS A 78 7.88 22.35 -6.57
N LYS A 79 8.86 23.02 -5.95
CA LYS A 79 10.25 22.55 -5.97
C LYS A 79 10.42 21.25 -5.20
N PHE A 80 9.69 21.06 -4.10
CA PHE A 80 9.66 19.80 -3.35
C PHE A 80 9.15 18.66 -4.23
N MET A 81 7.99 18.80 -4.87
CA MET A 81 7.45 17.78 -5.76
C MET A 81 8.36 17.50 -6.94
N GLY A 82 8.98 18.53 -7.52
CA GLY A 82 10.01 18.37 -8.56
C GLY A 82 11.16 17.47 -8.11
N GLN A 83 11.68 17.66 -6.90
CA GLN A 83 12.76 16.81 -6.37
C GLN A 83 12.27 15.41 -5.98
N MET A 84 11.07 15.27 -5.43
CA MET A 84 10.49 13.98 -5.11
C MET A 84 10.27 13.13 -6.36
N LEU A 85 9.75 13.74 -7.42
CA LEU A 85 9.57 13.05 -8.68
C LEU A 85 10.91 12.72 -9.33
N ALA A 86 11.91 13.61 -9.30
CA ALA A 86 13.26 13.28 -9.75
C ALA A 86 13.92 12.14 -8.94
N LEU A 87 13.54 11.95 -7.67
CA LEU A 87 14.00 10.80 -6.87
C LEU A 87 13.30 9.50 -7.28
N ILE A 88 12.03 9.57 -7.66
CA ILE A 88 11.20 8.40 -8.03
C ILE A 88 11.46 7.98 -9.48
N SER A 89 11.36 8.92 -10.41
CA SER A 89 11.79 8.74 -11.78
C SER A 89 13.27 9.07 -11.84
N LYS A 90 14.14 8.06 -12.02
CA LYS A 90 15.59 8.23 -12.27
C LYS A 90 15.95 9.15 -13.46
N ASN A 91 14.96 9.82 -14.08
CA ASN A 91 15.09 10.78 -15.16
C ASN A 91 14.50 12.13 -14.70
N GLU A 92 15.27 13.20 -14.92
CA GLU A 92 14.82 14.58 -14.72
C GLU A 92 13.73 14.94 -15.73
N THR A 93 12.46 14.81 -15.37
CA THR A 93 11.37 15.44 -16.13
C THR A 93 10.83 16.64 -15.38
N SER A 94 11.09 17.84 -15.91
CA SER A 94 10.57 19.09 -15.37
C SER A 94 9.04 19.05 -15.39
N ILE A 95 8.41 19.14 -14.22
CA ILE A 95 6.95 19.16 -14.10
C ILE A 95 6.47 20.57 -14.39
N LYS A 96 5.49 20.68 -15.30
CA LYS A 96 4.69 21.90 -15.47
C LYS A 96 3.39 21.76 -14.66
N ASN A 97 3.31 22.51 -13.55
CA ASN A 97 2.10 23.04 -12.90
C ASN A 97 0.89 22.13 -12.56
N ASN A 98 1.05 20.88 -12.08
CA ASN A 98 -0.11 20.06 -11.66
C ASN A 98 0.06 19.40 -10.27
N ASP A 99 0.39 20.24 -9.31
CA ASP A 99 0.73 19.89 -7.93
C ASP A 99 -0.42 19.21 -7.15
N VAL A 100 -1.62 19.79 -7.24
CA VAL A 100 -2.82 19.29 -6.54
C VAL A 100 -3.26 17.94 -7.12
N ILE A 101 -3.23 17.83 -8.45
CA ILE A 101 -3.64 16.61 -9.18
C ILE A 101 -2.72 15.44 -8.81
N PHE A 102 -1.42 15.69 -8.61
CA PHE A 102 -0.49 14.62 -8.24
C PHE A 102 -0.78 14.05 -6.85
N ILE A 103 -1.07 14.90 -5.87
CA ILE A 103 -1.43 14.48 -4.50
C ILE A 103 -2.75 13.69 -4.53
N GLU A 104 -3.74 14.18 -5.26
CA GLU A 104 -5.03 13.50 -5.41
C GLU A 104 -4.87 12.13 -6.10
N LEU A 105 -4.07 12.04 -7.16
CA LEU A 105 -3.74 10.78 -7.83
C LEU A 105 -3.00 9.78 -6.94
N LEU A 106 -2.09 10.26 -6.08
CA LEU A 106 -1.40 9.40 -5.11
C LEU A 106 -2.38 8.81 -4.10
N LYS A 107 -3.31 9.63 -3.61
CA LYS A 107 -4.35 9.20 -2.68
C LYS A 107 -5.30 8.21 -3.32
N GLU A 108 -5.81 8.50 -4.52
CA GLU A 108 -6.66 7.58 -5.29
C GLU A 108 -5.94 6.25 -5.56
N LYS A 109 -4.66 6.29 -5.94
CA LYS A 109 -3.87 5.08 -6.16
C LYS A 109 -3.72 4.26 -4.88
N LYS A 110 -3.46 4.89 -3.74
CA LYS A 110 -3.41 4.23 -2.42
C LYS A 110 -4.74 3.56 -2.08
N GLU A 111 -5.85 4.24 -2.30
CA GLU A 111 -7.20 3.70 -2.07
C GLU A 111 -7.51 2.52 -3.01
N MET A 112 -7.16 2.63 -4.30
CA MET A 112 -7.32 1.56 -5.28
C MET A 112 -6.51 0.31 -4.91
N LEU A 113 -5.25 0.48 -4.49
CA LEU A 113 -4.42 -0.65 -4.01
C LEU A 113 -5.03 -1.31 -2.77
N GLY A 114 -5.58 -0.52 -1.84
CA GLY A 114 -6.31 -1.04 -0.69
C GLY A 114 -7.56 -1.83 -1.08
N ALA A 115 -8.34 -1.32 -2.04
CA ALA A 115 -9.51 -2.00 -2.56
C ALA A 115 -9.16 -3.34 -3.22
N LEU A 116 -8.11 -3.37 -4.05
CA LEU A 116 -7.60 -4.59 -4.69
C LEU A 116 -7.19 -5.66 -3.67
N LEU A 117 -6.45 -5.27 -2.63
CA LEU A 117 -6.09 -6.19 -1.54
C LEU A 117 -7.32 -6.73 -0.83
N SER A 118 -8.33 -5.90 -0.58
CA SER A 118 -9.58 -6.34 0.06
C SER A 118 -10.34 -7.36 -0.79
N VAL A 119 -10.38 -7.17 -2.12
CA VAL A 119 -11.03 -8.08 -3.06
C VAL A 119 -10.26 -9.40 -3.13
N ALA A 120 -8.93 -9.34 -3.18
CA ALA A 120 -8.08 -10.53 -3.16
C ALA A 120 -8.27 -11.35 -1.88
N ASN A 121 -8.29 -10.70 -0.71
CA ASN A 121 -8.54 -11.37 0.57
C ASN A 121 -9.93 -12.03 0.62
N LYS A 122 -10.96 -11.36 0.09
CA LYS A 122 -12.31 -11.94 -0.03
C LYS A 122 -12.35 -13.12 -1.00
N ALA A 123 -11.63 -13.03 -2.12
CA ALA A 123 -11.54 -14.13 -3.08
C ALA A 123 -10.87 -15.36 -2.47
N ASP A 124 -9.80 -15.17 -1.69
CA ASP A 124 -9.11 -16.26 -1.00
C ASP A 124 -10.00 -16.92 0.08
N ALA A 125 -10.73 -16.11 0.85
CA ALA A 125 -11.73 -16.61 1.79
C ALA A 125 -12.85 -17.40 1.09
N ASN A 126 -13.33 -16.90 -0.06
CA ASN A 126 -14.37 -17.57 -0.86
C ASN A 126 -13.85 -18.88 -1.47
N TYR A 127 -12.60 -18.91 -1.92
CA TYR A 127 -11.96 -20.13 -2.44
C TYR A 127 -11.85 -21.21 -1.35
N LYS A 128 -11.39 -20.84 -0.15
CA LYS A 128 -11.36 -21.74 1.02
C LYS A 128 -12.76 -22.26 1.36
N LYS A 129 -13.78 -21.40 1.31
CA LYS A 129 -15.18 -21.79 1.51
C LYS A 129 -15.68 -22.77 0.45
N LEU A 130 -15.29 -22.57 -0.82
CA LEU A 130 -15.66 -23.47 -1.92
C LEU A 130 -15.04 -24.86 -1.76
N ILE A 131 -13.75 -24.93 -1.38
CA ILE A 131 -13.09 -26.20 -1.05
C ILE A 131 -13.85 -26.93 0.07
N TYR A 132 -14.18 -26.21 1.14
CA TYR A 132 -14.93 -26.78 2.26
C TYR A 132 -16.29 -27.33 1.83
N ILE A 133 -17.06 -26.58 1.04
CA ILE A 133 -18.37 -27.02 0.51
C ILE A 133 -18.19 -28.28 -0.34
N HIS A 134 -17.23 -28.28 -1.27
CA HIS A 134 -16.95 -29.44 -2.12
C HIS A 134 -16.56 -30.69 -1.32
N GLN A 135 -15.70 -30.54 -0.31
CA GLN A 135 -15.32 -31.66 0.57
C GLN A 135 -16.51 -32.18 1.39
N LYS A 136 -17.33 -31.26 1.93
CA LYS A 136 -18.56 -31.61 2.65
C LYS A 136 -19.53 -32.37 1.75
N ASP A 137 -19.76 -31.90 0.54
CA ASP A 137 -20.69 -32.49 -0.41
C ASP A 137 -20.22 -33.89 -0.83
N ASN A 138 -18.93 -34.08 -1.11
CA ASN A 138 -18.36 -35.41 -1.39
C ASN A 138 -18.56 -36.38 -0.21
N ALA A 139 -18.35 -35.92 1.03
CA ALA A 139 -18.55 -36.74 2.22
C ALA A 139 -20.03 -37.14 2.41
N LEU A 140 -20.96 -36.21 2.20
CA LEU A 140 -22.40 -36.47 2.27
C LEU A 140 -22.84 -37.43 1.17
N PHE A 141 -22.38 -37.20 -0.06
CA PHE A 141 -22.69 -38.04 -1.21
C PHE A 141 -22.19 -39.49 -1.01
N ASN A 142 -20.95 -39.66 -0.53
CA ASN A 142 -20.40 -40.97 -0.22
C ASN A 142 -21.19 -41.68 0.89
N ARG A 143 -21.66 -40.95 1.92
CA ARG A 143 -22.51 -41.53 2.97
C ARG A 143 -23.84 -42.03 2.44
N GLU A 144 -24.49 -41.25 1.56
CA GLU A 144 -25.75 -41.64 0.93
C GLU A 144 -25.57 -42.81 -0.03
N LEU A 145 -24.50 -42.83 -0.83
CA LEU A 145 -24.14 -43.98 -1.67
C LEU A 145 -24.01 -45.27 -0.84
N LEU A 146 -23.23 -45.21 0.25
CA LEU A 146 -23.07 -46.35 1.17
C LEU A 146 -24.38 -46.75 1.88
N ARG A 147 -25.33 -45.83 2.04
CA ARG A 147 -26.66 -46.14 2.59
C ARG A 147 -27.48 -46.92 1.55
N LEU A 148 -27.55 -46.42 0.32
CA LEU A 148 -28.27 -47.06 -0.78
C LEU A 148 -27.71 -48.44 -1.14
N GLU A 149 -26.39 -48.62 -1.07
CA GLU A 149 -25.77 -49.94 -1.25
C GLU A 149 -26.14 -50.94 -0.15
N ARG A 150 -26.36 -50.46 1.08
CA ARG A 150 -26.80 -51.29 2.21
C ARG A 150 -28.28 -51.63 2.15
N GLU A 151 -29.11 -50.72 1.65
CA GLU A 151 -30.56 -50.96 1.46
C GLU A 151 -30.87 -51.91 0.29
N LYS A 152 -29.92 -52.12 -0.64
CA LYS A 152 -30.05 -53.07 -1.75
C LYS A 152 -29.61 -54.51 -1.42
N ARG A 153 -29.00 -54.75 -0.26
CA ARG A 153 -28.62 -56.10 0.22
C ARG A 153 -29.64 -56.61 1.23
#